data_AF-A0A1V2PAT5-F1
#
_entry.id   AF-A0A1V2PAT5-F1
#
_cell.length_a   1.000
_cell.length_b   1.000
_cell.length_c   1.000
_cell.angle_alpha   90.00
_cell.angle_beta   90.00
_cell.angle_gamma   90.00
#
_symmetry.space_group_name_H-M   'P 1'
#
loop_
_entity.id
_entity.type
_entity.pdbx_description
1 polymer ?
#
loop_
_entity_poly.entity_id
_entity_poly.type
_entity_poly.pdbx_seq_one_letter_code
_entity_poly.pdbx_strand_id
1 'polypeptide(L)'
;MDLVRATSQQLIRLDSQWGGIDVAGLANRAFSVVRQRINTGGYSTRVERDLHAAGAELAEVAGWIAFDAERQPLATELNHEALYLARLAGDRDISLLTLLNASLQAWYLRHERLSIATAQAVIDDGWITPRIHAMALVRQARAHSRAGHRADALRAFDQARSLHLDGVSGQHPSAQPALSPC
;
A
#
# COMPACT_ATOMS: atom_id res chain seq x y z
N MET A 1 15.97 13.06 -1.96
CA MET A 1 14.95 12.08 -1.53
C MET A 1 13.72 12.77 -0.98
N ASP A 2 13.90 13.84 -0.20
CA ASP A 2 12.80 14.64 0.36
C ASP A 2 11.79 15.13 -0.69
N LEU A 3 12.25 15.55 -1.86
CA LEU A 3 11.34 15.94 -2.96
C LEU A 3 10.49 14.77 -3.47
N VAL A 4 11.05 13.56 -3.55
CA VAL A 4 10.31 12.36 -3.97
C VAL A 4 9.23 12.03 -2.94
N ARG A 5 9.58 12.01 -1.65
CA ARG A 5 8.62 11.78 -0.56
C ARG A 5 7.56 12.88 -0.48
N ALA A 6 7.95 14.14 -0.68
CA ALA A 6 7.01 15.27 -0.76
C ALA A 6 6.03 15.11 -1.94
N THR A 7 6.49 14.53 -3.06
CA THR A 7 5.64 14.24 -4.22
C THR A 7 4.62 13.14 -3.89
N SER A 8 5.03 12.05 -3.23
CA SER A 8 4.10 11.02 -2.73
C SER A 8 3.01 11.63 -1.84
N GLN A 9 3.40 12.46 -0.87
CA GLN A 9 2.48 13.17 0.02
C GLN A 9 1.52 14.11 -0.74
N GLN A 10 2.00 14.80 -1.77
CA GLN A 10 1.15 15.65 -2.62
C GLN A 10 0.16 14.83 -3.44
N LEU A 11 0.58 13.71 -4.01
CA LEU A 11 -0.29 12.82 -4.78
C LEU A 11 -1.39 12.22 -3.93
N ILE A 12 -1.09 11.77 -2.70
CA ILE A 12 -2.10 11.29 -1.73
C ILE A 12 -3.16 12.37 -1.48
N ARG A 13 -2.74 13.63 -1.29
CA ARG A 13 -3.68 14.73 -1.06
C ARG A 13 -4.55 15.01 -2.28
N LEU A 14 -3.96 15.00 -3.48
CA LEU A 14 -4.70 15.23 -4.73
C LEU A 14 -5.71 14.11 -4.97
N ASP A 15 -5.30 12.86 -4.79
CA ASP A 15 -6.17 11.69 -4.91
C ASP A 15 -7.34 11.76 -3.93
N SER A 16 -7.08 12.13 -2.67
CA SER A 16 -8.15 12.32 -1.68
C SER A 16 -9.13 13.46 -2.02
N GLN A 17 -8.72 14.45 -2.80
CA GLN A 17 -9.54 15.62 -3.15
C GLN A 17 -10.31 15.44 -4.47
N TRP A 18 -9.68 14.80 -5.46
CA TRP A 18 -10.16 14.76 -6.84
C TRP A 18 -10.39 13.33 -7.37
N GLY A 19 -9.91 12.32 -6.64
CA GLY A 19 -10.01 10.91 -7.00
C GLY A 19 -8.93 10.45 -8.00
N GLY A 20 -8.78 9.13 -8.10
CA GLY A 20 -7.68 8.52 -8.85
C GLY A 20 -7.71 8.77 -10.36
N ILE A 21 -8.89 8.92 -10.96
CA ILE A 21 -9.05 9.11 -12.41
C ILE A 21 -8.27 10.34 -12.90
N ASP A 22 -8.36 11.45 -12.18
CA ASP A 22 -7.72 12.72 -12.53
C ASP A 22 -6.22 12.71 -12.20
N VAL A 23 -5.80 11.93 -11.20
CA VAL A 23 -4.44 11.96 -10.65
C VAL A 23 -3.52 10.89 -11.23
N ALA A 24 -4.05 9.74 -11.69
CA ALA A 24 -3.26 8.59 -12.13
C ALA A 24 -2.24 8.92 -13.23
N GLY A 25 -2.59 9.78 -14.18
CA GLY A 25 -1.68 10.23 -15.23
C GLY A 25 -0.48 11.03 -14.68
N LEU A 26 -0.72 11.87 -13.67
CA LEU A 26 0.32 12.65 -13.00
C LEU A 26 1.21 11.74 -12.14
N ALA A 27 0.62 10.82 -11.38
CA ALA A 27 1.34 9.87 -10.53
C ALA A 27 2.31 9.00 -11.36
N ASN A 28 1.84 8.45 -12.48
CA ASN A 28 2.68 7.64 -13.37
C ASN A 28 3.86 8.44 -13.96
N ARG A 29 3.63 9.69 -14.37
CA ARG A 29 4.72 10.56 -14.87
C ARG A 29 5.73 10.88 -13.77
N ALA A 30 5.27 11.18 -12.56
CA ALA A 30 6.15 11.43 -11.42
C ALA A 30 7.05 10.23 -11.14
N PHE A 31 6.47 9.02 -11.10
CA PHE A 31 7.24 7.79 -10.91
C PHE A 31 8.22 7.55 -12.08
N SER A 32 7.80 7.76 -13.33
CA SER A 32 8.66 7.56 -14.51
C SER A 32 9.93 8.42 -14.46
N VAL A 33 9.84 9.67 -13.98
CA VAL A 33 11.00 10.56 -13.79
C VAL A 33 11.95 10.01 -12.72
N VAL A 34 11.41 9.51 -11.60
CA VAL A 34 12.22 8.93 -10.52
C VAL A 34 12.89 7.63 -10.98
N ARG A 35 12.16 6.76 -11.70
CA ARG A 35 12.69 5.52 -12.28
C ARG A 35 13.85 5.79 -13.24
N GLN A 36 13.73 6.81 -14.09
CA GLN A 36 14.84 7.20 -14.97
C GLN A 36 16.09 7.60 -14.17
N ARG A 37 15.92 8.35 -13.06
CA ARG A 37 17.05 8.74 -12.20
C ARG A 37 17.69 7.55 -11.47
N ILE A 38 16.88 6.61 -10.99
CA ILE A 38 17.38 5.36 -10.40
C ILE A 38 18.29 4.64 -11.39
N ASN A 39 17.87 4.54 -12.65
CA ASN A 39 18.60 3.81 -13.69
C ASN A 39 19.88 4.51 -14.18
N THR A 40 20.09 5.80 -13.88
CA THR A 40 21.34 6.50 -14.28
C THR A 40 22.53 6.18 -13.37
N GLY A 41 22.30 5.64 -12.17
CA GLY A 41 23.37 5.24 -11.24
C GLY A 41 24.30 6.38 -10.79
N GLY A 42 25.50 6.01 -10.31
CA GLY A 42 26.55 6.95 -9.90
C GLY A 42 26.43 7.49 -8.48
N TYR A 43 25.60 6.88 -7.64
CA TYR A 43 25.39 7.28 -6.25
C TYR A 43 26.27 6.46 -5.30
N SER A 44 26.58 7.02 -4.12
CA SER A 44 27.06 6.19 -3.02
C SER A 44 25.97 5.19 -2.59
N THR A 45 26.36 4.03 -2.07
CA THR A 45 25.44 2.96 -1.64
C THR A 45 24.33 3.46 -0.70
N ARG A 46 24.65 4.38 0.21
CA ARG A 46 23.65 4.96 1.12
C ARG A 46 22.60 5.79 0.37
N VAL A 47 23.05 6.65 -0.54
CA VAL A 47 22.16 7.51 -1.33
C VAL A 47 21.31 6.68 -2.29
N GLU A 48 21.88 5.62 -2.86
CA GLU A 48 21.17 4.68 -3.73
C GLU A 48 20.05 3.95 -2.97
N ARG A 49 20.33 3.43 -1.77
CA ARG A 49 19.32 2.79 -0.92
C ARG A 49 18.19 3.75 -0.55
N ASP A 50 18.52 4.98 -0.16
CA ASP A 50 17.52 5.98 0.21
C ASP A 50 16.69 6.43 -1.01
N LEU A 51 17.28 6.41 -2.21
CA LEU A 51 16.57 6.63 -3.48
C LEU A 51 15.62 5.49 -3.82
N HIS A 52 16.05 4.24 -3.67
CA HIS A 52 15.19 3.08 -3.82
C HIS A 52 14.01 3.13 -2.84
N ALA A 53 14.24 3.48 -1.57
CA ALA A 53 13.17 3.60 -0.58
C ALA A 53 12.13 4.67 -0.98
N ALA A 54 12.59 5.87 -1.36
CA ALA A 54 11.68 6.94 -1.78
C ALA A 54 10.96 6.62 -3.11
N GLY A 55 11.65 5.95 -4.03
CA GLY A 55 11.06 5.46 -5.28
C GLY A 55 10.01 4.38 -5.06
N ALA A 56 10.24 3.47 -4.10
CA ALA A 56 9.29 2.44 -3.72
C ALA A 56 8.01 3.04 -3.14
N GLU A 57 8.11 4.02 -2.24
CA GLU A 57 6.96 4.75 -1.70
C GLU A 57 6.17 5.44 -2.81
N LEU A 58 6.85 6.11 -3.75
CA LEU A 58 6.18 6.77 -4.87
C LEU A 58 5.48 5.78 -5.81
N ALA A 59 6.12 4.62 -6.09
CA ALA A 59 5.53 3.57 -6.90
C ALA A 59 4.30 2.95 -6.23
N GLU A 60 4.36 2.72 -4.92
CA GLU A 60 3.24 2.17 -4.14
C GLU A 60 2.03 3.12 -4.18
N VAL A 61 2.24 4.41 -3.92
CA VAL A 61 1.20 5.45 -4.03
C VAL A 61 0.64 5.54 -5.45
N ALA A 62 1.50 5.54 -6.46
CA ALA A 62 1.05 5.58 -7.85
C ALA A 62 0.25 4.31 -8.22
N GLY A 63 0.61 3.15 -7.67
CA GLY A 63 -0.10 1.89 -7.84
C GLY A 63 -1.50 1.92 -7.23
N TRP A 64 -1.64 2.47 -6.02
CA TRP A 64 -2.93 2.72 -5.38
C TRP A 64 -3.82 3.64 -6.23
N ILE A 65 -3.30 4.78 -6.66
CA ILE A 65 -4.04 5.75 -7.48
C ILE A 65 -4.46 5.13 -8.83
N ALA A 66 -3.57 4.34 -9.46
CA ALA A 66 -3.90 3.64 -10.69
C ALA A 66 -4.99 2.57 -10.49
N PHE A 67 -5.00 1.90 -9.35
CA PHE A 67 -6.05 0.95 -8.99
C PHE A 67 -7.41 1.64 -8.85
N ASP A 68 -7.48 2.74 -8.09
CA ASP A 68 -8.72 3.52 -7.90
C ASP A 68 -9.19 4.19 -9.20
N ALA A 69 -8.28 4.47 -10.12
CA ALA A 69 -8.56 4.97 -11.46
C ALA A 69 -9.01 3.89 -12.47
N GLU A 70 -9.22 2.65 -12.04
CA GLU A 70 -9.55 1.50 -12.88
C GLU A 70 -8.48 1.13 -13.93
N ARG A 71 -7.22 1.57 -13.74
CA ARG A 71 -6.09 1.29 -14.63
C ARG A 71 -5.35 0.04 -14.18
N GLN A 72 -6.03 -1.09 -14.17
CA GLN A 72 -5.55 -2.34 -13.57
C GLN A 72 -4.18 -2.86 -14.10
N PRO A 73 -3.87 -2.80 -15.41
CA PRO A 73 -2.54 -3.18 -15.89
C PRO A 73 -1.43 -2.29 -15.30
N LEU A 74 -1.66 -0.97 -15.27
CA LEU A 74 -0.71 -0.01 -14.70
C LEU A 74 -0.52 -0.20 -13.20
N ALA A 75 -1.61 -0.45 -12.46
CA ALA A 75 -1.54 -0.74 -11.03
C ALA A 75 -0.70 -2.01 -10.75
N THR A 76 -0.81 -3.05 -11.60
CA THR A 76 0.03 -4.25 -11.49
C THR A 76 1.51 -3.92 -11.71
N GLU A 77 1.83 -3.17 -12.76
CA GLU A 77 3.20 -2.74 -13.06
C GLU A 77 3.82 -1.94 -11.91
N LEU A 78 3.08 -0.96 -11.38
CA LEU A 78 3.54 -0.10 -10.29
C LEU A 78 3.70 -0.88 -8.97
N ASN A 79 2.82 -1.84 -8.67
CA ASN A 79 2.97 -2.72 -7.52
C ASN A 79 4.24 -3.58 -7.63
N HIS A 80 4.58 -4.08 -8.82
CA HIS A 80 5.83 -4.83 -9.03
C HIS A 80 7.07 -3.95 -8.87
N GLU A 81 7.05 -2.74 -9.43
CA GLU A 81 8.14 -1.77 -9.30
C GLU A 81 8.35 -1.36 -7.83
N ALA A 82 7.26 -1.10 -7.10
CA ALA A 82 7.30 -0.80 -5.67
C ALA A 82 7.93 -1.94 -4.86
N LEU A 83 7.51 -3.19 -5.08
CA LEU A 83 8.09 -4.36 -4.40
C LEU A 83 9.57 -4.55 -4.73
N TYR A 84 9.96 -4.36 -5.99
CA TYR A 84 11.35 -4.47 -6.41
C TYR A 84 12.23 -3.45 -5.71
N LEU A 85 11.84 -2.16 -5.76
CA LEU A 85 12.58 -1.07 -5.14
C LEU A 85 12.60 -1.18 -3.61
N ALA A 86 11.49 -1.58 -2.99
CA ALA A 86 11.41 -1.79 -1.55
C ALA A 86 12.39 -2.87 -1.08
N ARG A 87 12.51 -3.97 -1.82
CA ARG A 87 13.50 -5.03 -1.52
C ARG A 87 14.94 -4.55 -1.67
N LEU A 88 15.26 -3.78 -2.72
CA LEU A 88 16.58 -3.19 -2.87
C LEU A 88 16.93 -2.21 -1.74
N ALA A 89 15.92 -1.50 -1.23
CA ALA A 89 16.07 -0.58 -0.12
C ALA A 89 16.13 -1.26 1.26
N GLY A 90 15.65 -2.51 1.36
CA GLY A 90 15.35 -3.15 2.65
C GLY A 90 14.13 -2.53 3.35
N ASP A 91 13.24 -1.87 2.59
CA ASP A 91 12.04 -1.21 3.11
C ASP A 91 10.89 -2.22 3.24
N ARG A 92 10.82 -2.83 4.42
CA ARG A 92 9.82 -3.85 4.74
C ARG A 92 8.40 -3.27 4.79
N ASP A 93 8.23 -2.05 5.30
CA ASP A 93 6.90 -1.49 5.50
C ASP A 93 6.22 -1.18 4.17
N ILE A 94 6.95 -0.61 3.21
CA ILE A 94 6.46 -0.41 1.84
C ILE A 94 6.20 -1.75 1.15
N SER A 95 7.01 -2.78 1.40
CA SER A 95 6.77 -4.12 0.85
C SER A 95 5.43 -4.70 1.33
N LEU A 96 5.15 -4.61 2.63
CA LEU A 96 3.89 -5.10 3.22
C LEU A 96 2.69 -4.31 2.72
N LEU A 97 2.80 -2.98 2.65
CA LEU A 97 1.74 -2.12 2.12
C LEU A 97 1.43 -2.45 0.64
N THR A 98 2.47 -2.63 -0.17
CA THR A 98 2.30 -3.00 -1.58
C THR A 98 1.64 -4.37 -1.74
N LEU A 99 1.97 -5.35 -0.89
CA LEU A 99 1.29 -6.65 -0.89
C LEU A 99 -0.20 -6.54 -0.51
N LEU A 100 -0.56 -5.65 0.42
CA LEU A 100 -1.96 -5.38 0.76
C LEU A 100 -2.73 -4.78 -0.42
N ASN A 101 -2.10 -3.91 -1.22
CA ASN A 101 -2.67 -3.35 -2.44
C ASN A 101 -2.83 -4.44 -3.52
N ALA A 102 -1.78 -5.23 -3.76
CA ALA A 102 -1.82 -6.34 -4.72
C ALA A 102 -2.88 -7.39 -4.35
N SER A 103 -3.07 -7.69 -3.06
CA SER A 103 -4.12 -8.59 -2.59
C SER A 103 -5.53 -8.03 -2.87
N LEU A 104 -5.75 -6.73 -2.63
CA LEU A 104 -7.01 -6.08 -2.98
C LEU A 104 -7.26 -6.10 -4.49
N GLN A 105 -6.24 -5.79 -5.28
CA GLN A 105 -6.30 -5.81 -6.72
C GLN A 105 -6.64 -7.20 -7.26
N ALA A 106 -5.97 -8.25 -6.76
CA ALA A 106 -6.27 -9.62 -7.12
C ALA A 106 -7.72 -9.99 -6.78
N TRP A 107 -8.25 -9.48 -5.66
CA TRP A 107 -9.68 -9.61 -5.38
C TRP A 107 -10.51 -8.91 -6.46
N TYR A 108 -10.27 -7.63 -6.71
CA TYR A 108 -11.00 -6.85 -7.71
C TYR A 108 -11.06 -7.56 -9.07
N LEU A 109 -9.93 -8.13 -9.51
CA LEU A 109 -9.77 -8.85 -10.77
C LEU A 109 -10.31 -10.30 -10.80
N ARG A 110 -10.97 -10.78 -9.73
CA ARG A 110 -11.47 -12.17 -9.66
C ARG A 110 -10.38 -13.24 -9.68
N HIS A 111 -9.26 -12.94 -9.03
CA HIS A 111 -8.19 -13.88 -8.72
C HIS A 111 -8.20 -14.21 -7.21
N GLU A 112 -9.26 -14.84 -6.71
CA GLU A 112 -9.48 -15.09 -5.28
C GLU A 112 -8.31 -15.86 -4.66
N ARG A 113 -7.79 -16.90 -5.34
CA ARG A 113 -6.65 -17.69 -4.87
C ARG A 113 -5.39 -16.82 -4.68
N LEU A 114 -5.12 -15.92 -5.63
CA LEU A 114 -3.98 -15.01 -5.54
C LEU A 114 -4.20 -14.01 -4.39
N SER A 115 -5.39 -13.41 -4.30
CA SER A 115 -5.72 -12.48 -3.21
C SER A 115 -5.51 -13.09 -1.82
N ILE A 116 -5.98 -14.33 -1.61
CA ILE A 116 -5.80 -15.08 -0.36
C ILE A 116 -4.31 -15.33 -0.08
N ALA A 117 -3.58 -15.84 -1.07
CA ALA A 117 -2.16 -16.16 -0.90
C ALA A 117 -1.32 -14.90 -0.62
N THR A 118 -1.58 -13.79 -1.31
CA THR A 118 -0.87 -12.53 -1.11
C THR A 118 -1.16 -11.94 0.28
N ALA A 119 -2.41 -12.00 0.76
CA ALA A 119 -2.72 -11.56 2.12
C ALA A 119 -2.11 -12.48 3.19
N GLN A 120 -2.09 -13.80 2.95
CA GLN A 120 -1.44 -14.75 3.84
C GLN A 120 0.07 -14.47 3.96
N ALA A 121 0.74 -14.11 2.87
CA ALA A 121 2.15 -13.74 2.90
C ALA A 121 2.44 -12.52 3.79
N VAL A 122 1.49 -11.57 3.90
CA VAL A 122 1.60 -10.45 4.85
C VAL A 122 1.47 -10.94 6.30
N ILE A 123 0.56 -11.88 6.57
CA ILE A 123 0.34 -12.45 7.90
C ILE A 123 1.56 -13.28 8.34
N ASP A 124 2.09 -14.11 7.44
CA ASP A 124 3.21 -15.02 7.69
C ASP A 124 4.55 -14.30 7.91
N ASP A 125 4.65 -13.03 7.55
CA ASP A 125 5.81 -12.19 7.84
C ASP A 125 6.05 -12.03 9.37
N GLY A 126 5.00 -12.19 10.18
CA GLY A 126 5.11 -12.46 11.63
C GLY A 126 5.38 -11.25 12.54
N TRP A 127 6.01 -10.19 12.04
CA TRP A 127 6.35 -8.97 12.83
C TRP A 127 5.48 -7.76 12.45
N ILE A 128 4.20 -7.96 12.18
CA ILE A 128 3.29 -6.93 11.66
C ILE A 128 2.49 -6.24 12.76
N THR A 129 2.12 -4.97 12.55
CA THR A 129 1.25 -4.25 13.50
C THR A 129 -0.17 -4.83 13.50
N PRO A 130 -0.94 -4.69 14.59
CA PRO A 130 -2.35 -5.12 14.63
C PRO A 130 -3.19 -4.53 13.49
N ARG A 131 -2.89 -3.30 13.06
CA ARG A 131 -3.56 -2.64 11.92
C ARG A 131 -3.28 -3.36 10.60
N ILE A 132 -2.02 -3.65 10.29
CA ILE A 132 -1.63 -4.36 9.06
C ILE A 132 -2.20 -5.78 9.06
N HIS A 133 -2.18 -6.45 10.21
CA HIS A 133 -2.77 -7.78 10.37
C HIS A 133 -4.29 -7.75 10.12
N ALA A 134 -5.02 -6.81 10.74
CA ALA A 134 -6.45 -6.65 10.51
C ALA A 134 -6.77 -6.35 9.03
N MET A 135 -5.97 -5.52 8.36
CA MET A 135 -6.12 -5.24 6.93
C MET A 135 -5.95 -6.50 6.08
N ALA A 136 -4.90 -7.29 6.32
CA ALA A 136 -4.66 -8.55 5.61
C ALA A 136 -5.82 -9.54 5.79
N LEU A 137 -6.31 -9.70 7.02
CA LEU A 137 -7.46 -10.55 7.33
C LEU A 137 -8.75 -10.07 6.65
N VAL A 138 -8.98 -8.75 6.56
CA VAL A 138 -10.10 -8.20 5.78
C VAL A 138 -9.96 -8.52 4.29
N ARG A 139 -8.75 -8.51 3.72
CA ARG A 139 -8.53 -8.94 2.33
C ARG A 139 -8.87 -10.42 2.15
N GLN A 140 -8.40 -11.29 3.05
CA GLN A 140 -8.75 -12.72 3.02
C GLN A 140 -10.25 -12.95 3.15
N ALA A 141 -10.92 -12.28 4.09
CA ALA A 141 -12.36 -12.41 4.28
C ALA A 141 -13.14 -12.10 3.00
N ARG A 142 -12.79 -10.99 2.31
CA ARG A 142 -13.39 -10.61 1.03
C ARG A 142 -13.15 -11.65 -0.06
N ALA A 143 -11.96 -12.23 -0.13
CA ALA A 143 -11.61 -13.24 -1.13
C ALA A 143 -12.27 -14.58 -0.87
N HIS A 144 -12.26 -15.07 0.38
CA HIS A 144 -12.99 -16.27 0.79
C HIS A 144 -14.49 -16.15 0.54
N SER A 145 -15.09 -15.00 0.88
CA SER A 145 -16.52 -14.77 0.64
C SER A 145 -16.89 -14.93 -0.82
N ARG A 146 -16.04 -14.44 -1.74
CA ARG A 146 -16.31 -14.51 -3.18
C ARG A 146 -15.99 -15.88 -3.79
N ALA A 147 -15.04 -16.60 -3.20
CA ALA A 147 -14.77 -18.01 -3.51
C ALA A 147 -15.85 -18.98 -2.98
N GLY A 148 -16.84 -18.50 -2.22
CA GLY A 148 -17.87 -19.34 -1.60
C GLY A 148 -17.44 -20.02 -0.30
N HIS A 149 -16.25 -19.70 0.22
CA HIS A 149 -15.70 -20.27 1.45
C HIS A 149 -16.22 -19.52 2.68
N ARG A 150 -17.53 -19.65 2.96
CA ARG A 150 -18.23 -18.86 3.98
C ARG A 150 -17.59 -18.97 5.38
N ALA A 151 -17.22 -20.17 5.80
CA ALA A 151 -16.62 -20.39 7.13
C ALA A 151 -15.28 -19.65 7.26
N ASP A 152 -14.43 -19.73 6.24
CA ASP A 152 -13.13 -19.03 6.22
C ASP A 152 -13.32 -17.51 6.22
N ALA A 153 -14.29 -17.01 5.46
CA ALA A 153 -14.60 -15.59 5.40
C ALA A 153 -15.00 -15.03 6.77
N LEU A 154 -15.89 -15.73 7.49
CA LEU A 154 -16.33 -15.33 8.82
C LEU A 154 -15.19 -15.39 9.84
N ARG A 155 -14.39 -16.47 9.82
CA ARG A 155 -13.23 -16.60 10.71
C ARG A 155 -12.24 -15.45 10.54
N ALA A 156 -11.84 -15.16 9.30
CA ALA A 156 -10.89 -14.08 9.02
C ALA A 156 -11.47 -12.71 9.43
N PHE A 157 -12.76 -12.47 9.18
CA PHE A 157 -13.42 -11.22 9.57
C PHE A 157 -13.51 -11.05 11.09
N ASP A 158 -13.87 -12.11 11.83
CA ASP A 158 -13.95 -12.08 13.29
C ASP A 158 -12.58 -11.82 13.93
N GLN A 159 -11.52 -12.43 13.39
CA GLN A 159 -10.14 -12.16 13.81
C GLN A 159 -9.74 -10.70 13.55
N ALA A 160 -10.06 -10.16 12.36
CA ALA A 160 -9.80 -8.76 12.04
C ALA A 160 -10.52 -7.81 13.02
N ARG A 161 -11.77 -8.12 13.38
CA ARG A 161 -12.55 -7.34 14.33
C ARG A 161 -11.94 -7.36 15.73
N SER A 162 -11.45 -8.50 16.21
CA SER A 162 -10.77 -8.59 17.52
C SER A 162 -9.57 -7.66 17.57
N LEU A 163 -8.69 -7.71 16.56
CA LEU A 163 -7.50 -6.87 16.47
C LEU A 163 -7.83 -5.36 16.45
N HIS A 164 -8.95 -4.98 15.84
CA HIS A 164 -9.41 -3.59 15.86
C HIS A 164 -9.87 -3.16 17.25
N LEU A 165 -10.68 -3.97 17.93
CA LEU A 165 -11.20 -3.67 19.27
C LEU A 165 -10.08 -3.64 20.33
N ASP A 166 -9.11 -4.55 20.20
CA ASP A 166 -7.93 -4.59 21.08
C ASP A 166 -7.00 -3.39 20.83
N GLY A 167 -6.89 -2.92 19.59
CA GLY A 167 -6.13 -1.73 19.21
C GLY A 167 -6.76 -0.40 19.68
N VAL A 168 -8.09 -0.32 19.78
CA VAL A 168 -8.81 0.85 20.33
C VAL A 168 -8.61 0.96 21.85
N SER A 169 -8.32 -0.16 22.53
CA SER A 169 -8.07 -0.20 23.97
C SER A 169 -6.64 0.20 24.36
N GLY A 170 -5.73 0.37 23.38
CA GLY A 170 -4.29 0.51 23.61
C GLY A 170 -3.67 1.89 23.33
N GLN A 171 -4.38 2.87 22.74
CA GLN A 171 -3.83 4.22 22.48
C GLN A 171 -4.92 5.22 22.04
N HIS A 172 -5.31 6.13 22.94
CA HIS A 172 -5.73 7.49 22.59
C HIS A 172 -4.87 8.50 23.36
N PRO A 173 -3.81 9.04 22.73
CA PRO A 173 -3.33 10.36 23.07
C PRO A 173 -3.06 11.18 21.79
N SER A 174 -4.09 11.92 21.35
CA SER A 174 -3.99 13.34 20.98
C SER A 174 -5.24 13.77 20.20
N ALA A 175 -6.29 14.12 20.94
CA ALA A 175 -7.09 15.25 20.54
C ALA A 175 -6.18 16.49 20.63
N GLN A 176 -6.03 17.22 19.53
CA GLN A 176 -5.69 18.64 19.61
C GLN A 176 -7.00 19.41 19.44
N PRO A 177 -7.41 20.25 20.41
CA PRO A 177 -8.52 21.16 20.19
C PRO A 177 -8.10 22.23 19.19
N ALA A 178 -8.99 22.50 18.23
CA ALA A 178 -8.85 23.55 17.23
C ALA A 178 -8.64 24.92 17.91
N LEU A 179 -7.67 25.67 17.40
CA LEU A 179 -7.46 27.07 17.73
C LEU A 179 -8.69 27.89 17.30
N SER A 180 -9.28 28.65 18.23
CA SER A 180 -10.28 29.68 17.93
C SER A 180 -9.60 30.92 17.34
N PRO A 181 -10.17 31.57 16.31
CA PRO A 181 -9.78 32.93 15.96
C PRO A 181 -10.50 33.97 16.84
N CYS A 182 -9.85 35.12 17.00
CA CYS A 182 -10.21 36.28 17.81
C CYS A 182 -11.61 36.85 17.55
#